data_AF-A0A814JHP4-F1
#
_entry.id   AF-A0A814JHP4-F1
#
_cell.length_a   1.000
_cell.length_b   1.000
_cell.length_c   1.000
_cell.angle_alpha   90.00
_cell.angle_beta   90.00
_cell.angle_gamma   90.00
#
_symmetry.space_group_name_H-M   'P 1'
#
loop_
_entity.id
_entity.type
_entity.pdbx_description
1 polymer ?
#
loop_
_entity_poly.entity_id
_entity_poly.type
_entity_poly.pdbx_seq_one_letter_code
_entity_poly.pdbx_strand_id
1 'polypeptide(L)'
;MGTSNSRKLENFYSACCKNQISEVKEYLNQLSISELNQHHANGNTALHTACQNGFHEIVQMLLRKGASSTALNDDRQTPVELAKTPEIRALFKQAA
;
A
#
# COMPACT_ATOMS: atom_id res chain seq x y z
N MET A 1 -15.88 21.92 2.43
CA MET A 1 -15.42 21.27 3.66
C MET A 1 -14.84 19.91 3.29
N GLY A 2 -13.52 19.73 3.34
CA GLY A 2 -12.91 18.47 2.92
C GLY A 2 -11.41 18.59 2.77
N THR A 3 -10.66 18.60 3.87
CA THR A 3 -9.19 18.69 3.79
C THR A 3 -8.45 17.86 4.83
N SER A 4 -9.08 17.40 5.91
CA SER A 4 -8.38 16.61 6.93
C SER A 4 -8.05 15.18 6.47
N ASN A 5 -8.97 14.52 5.75
CA ASN A 5 -8.76 13.14 5.33
C ASN A 5 -7.81 13.02 4.12
N SER A 6 -7.91 13.95 3.16
CA SER A 6 -6.99 14.02 2.02
C SER A 6 -5.55 14.22 2.50
N ARG A 7 -5.29 15.12 3.47
CA ARG A 7 -3.92 15.37 3.95
C ARG A 7 -3.33 14.20 4.74
N LYS A 8 -4.15 13.45 5.49
CA LYS A 8 -3.68 12.24 6.18
C LYS A 8 -3.26 11.16 5.19
N LEU A 9 -4.07 10.92 4.16
CA LEU A 9 -3.78 9.93 3.15
C LEU A 9 -2.52 10.28 2.34
N GLU A 10 -2.37 11.54 1.94
CA GLU A 10 -1.15 12.04 1.28
C GLU A 10 0.11 11.81 2.13
N ASN A 11 0.05 12.11 3.44
CA ASN A 11 1.16 11.87 4.35
C ASN A 11 1.48 10.38 4.50
N PHE A 12 0.46 9.52 4.55
CA PHE A 12 0.64 8.07 4.57
C PHE A 12 1.31 7.56 3.29
N TYR A 13 0.91 8.05 2.13
CA TYR A 13 1.57 7.74 0.85
C TYR A 13 3.01 8.21 0.84
N SER A 14 3.29 9.43 1.32
CA SER A 14 4.65 9.95 1.47
C SER A 14 5.52 9.03 2.35
N ALA A 15 4.99 8.58 3.48
CA ALA A 15 5.68 7.65 4.38
C ALA A 15 5.96 6.30 3.71
N CYS A 16 5.02 5.77 2.91
CA CYS A 16 5.23 4.56 2.12
C CYS A 16 6.34 4.74 1.08
N CYS A 17 6.34 5.84 0.33
CA CYS A 17 7.36 6.15 -0.68
C CYS A 17 8.76 6.31 -0.08
N LYS A 18 8.85 6.84 1.15
CA LYS A 18 10.11 7.06 1.89
C LYS A 18 10.54 5.87 2.74
N ASN A 19 9.80 4.76 2.72
CA ASN A 19 10.03 3.58 3.55
C ASN A 19 10.06 3.89 5.07
N GLN A 20 9.24 4.83 5.54
CA GLN A 20 9.18 5.24 6.95
C GLN A 20 8.28 4.29 7.75
N ILE A 21 8.79 3.10 8.07
CA ILE A 21 8.04 2.00 8.71
C ILE A 21 7.23 2.43 9.94
N SER A 22 7.86 3.18 10.86
CA SER A 22 7.20 3.63 12.08
C SER A 22 5.99 4.52 11.80
N GLU A 23 6.12 5.47 10.88
CA GLU A 23 5.02 6.35 10.50
C GLU A 23 3.92 5.58 9.77
N VAL A 24 4.30 4.69 8.84
CA VAL A 24 3.35 3.81 8.14
C VAL A 24 2.52 3.03 9.15
N LYS A 25 3.15 2.43 10.17
CA LYS A 25 2.45 1.70 11.22
C LYS A 25 1.45 2.57 12.00
N GLU A 26 1.86 3.78 12.39
CA GLU A 26 0.99 4.74 13.08
C GLU A 26 -0.23 5.14 12.23
N TYR A 27 -0.03 5.35 10.92
CA TYR A 27 -1.15 5.64 10.00
C TYR A 27 -2.05 4.42 9.82
N LEU A 28 -1.50 3.21 9.67
CA LEU A 28 -2.31 1.99 9.53
C LEU A 28 -3.19 1.70 10.76
N ASN A 29 -2.80 2.17 11.95
CA ASN A 29 -3.66 2.08 13.14
C ASN A 29 -4.90 2.98 13.05
N GLN A 30 -4.82 4.07 12.28
CA GLN A 30 -5.88 5.06 12.15
C GLN A 30 -6.72 4.89 10.88
N LEU A 31 -6.19 4.24 9.86
CA LEU A 31 -6.85 4.06 8.57
C LEU A 31 -7.73 2.81 8.54
N SER A 32 -8.88 2.95 7.88
CA SER A 32 -9.78 1.85 7.52
C SER A 32 -9.33 1.13 6.25
N ILE A 33 -9.80 -0.10 6.04
CA ILE A 33 -9.50 -0.89 4.83
C ILE A 33 -9.91 -0.15 3.55
N SER A 34 -11.05 0.56 3.59
CA SER A 34 -11.52 1.36 2.44
C SER A 34 -10.54 2.47 2.07
N GLU A 35 -9.82 3.04 3.04
CA GLU A 35 -8.83 4.10 2.79
C GLU A 35 -7.52 3.54 2.22
N LEU A 36 -7.13 2.32 2.59
CA LEU A 36 -5.91 1.66 2.06
C LEU A 36 -6.01 1.31 0.58
N ASN A 37 -7.22 1.12 0.09
CA ASN A 37 -7.50 0.80 -1.30
C ASN A 37 -7.75 2.04 -2.16
N GLN A 38 -7.69 3.26 -1.59
CA GLN A 38 -7.83 4.48 -2.38
C GLN A 38 -6.64 4.62 -3.31
N HIS A 39 -6.92 4.98 -4.56
CA HIS A 39 -5.90 5.19 -5.57
C HIS A 39 -5.17 6.52 -5.31
N HIS A 40 -3.85 6.50 -5.53
CA HIS A 40 -3.00 7.68 -5.58
C HIS A 40 -2.63 7.95 -7.06
N ALA A 41 -1.45 8.51 -7.33
CA ALA A 41 -0.97 8.74 -8.69
C ALA A 41 -0.94 7.45 -9.54
N ASN A 42 -1.38 7.56 -10.79
CA ASN A 42 -1.47 6.49 -11.78
C ASN A 42 -2.35 5.31 -11.35
N GLY A 43 -3.36 5.56 -10.52
CA GLY A 43 -4.25 4.52 -10.02
C GLY A 43 -3.61 3.60 -8.97
N ASN A 44 -2.36 3.84 -8.56
CA ASN A 44 -1.67 2.96 -7.64
C ASN A 44 -2.21 3.09 -6.21
N THR A 45 -2.46 1.97 -5.56
CA THR A 45 -2.68 1.92 -4.09
C THR A 45 -1.34 1.89 -3.35
N ALA A 46 -1.37 2.06 -2.02
CA ALA A 46 -0.17 1.96 -1.19
C ALA A 46 0.54 0.60 -1.35
N LEU A 47 -0.23 -0.47 -1.60
CA LEU A 47 0.31 -1.82 -1.81
C LEU A 47 1.07 -1.93 -3.15
N HIS A 48 0.59 -1.27 -4.21
CA HIS A 48 1.33 -1.19 -5.49
C HIS A 48 2.70 -0.55 -5.28
N THR A 49 2.73 0.62 -4.64
CA THR A 49 3.98 1.36 -4.38
C THR A 49 4.96 0.54 -3.55
N ALA A 50 4.49 -0.11 -2.48
CA ALA A 50 5.34 -0.94 -1.64
C ALA A 50 5.93 -2.15 -2.40
N CYS A 51 5.12 -2.81 -3.24
CA CYS A 51 5.56 -3.93 -4.07
C CYS A 51 6.59 -3.51 -5.12
N GLN A 52 6.33 -2.41 -5.83
CA GLN A 52 7.22 -1.86 -6.85
C GLN A 52 8.58 -1.43 -6.29
N ASN A 53 8.60 -0.88 -5.07
CA ASN A 53 9.84 -0.40 -4.46
C ASN A 53 10.65 -1.49 -3.76
N GLY A 54 10.05 -2.64 -3.44
CA GLY A 54 10.72 -3.70 -2.69
C GLY A 54 10.59 -3.57 -1.16
N PHE A 55 9.60 -2.83 -0.67
CA PHE A 55 9.43 -2.56 0.76
C PHE A 55 8.68 -3.69 1.47
N HIS A 56 9.40 -4.80 1.70
CA HIS A 56 8.90 -6.05 2.26
C HIS A 56 8.06 -5.86 3.53
N GLU A 57 8.56 -5.07 4.48
CA GLU A 57 7.88 -4.85 5.76
C GLU A 57 6.57 -4.06 5.58
N ILE A 58 6.57 -3.05 4.71
CA ILE A 58 5.35 -2.29 4.36
C ILE A 58 4.33 -3.21 3.67
N VAL A 59 4.77 -4.03 2.71
CA VAL A 59 3.89 -5.02 2.06
C VAL A 59 3.24 -5.94 3.08
N GLN A 60 4.01 -6.48 4.04
CA GLN A 60 3.45 -7.32 5.11
C GLN A 60 2.44 -6.57 5.97
N MET A 61 2.75 -5.35 6.40
CA MET A 61 1.84 -4.56 7.22
C MET A 61 0.53 -4.26 6.49
N LEU A 62 0.60 -3.89 5.21
CA LEU A 62 -0.57 -3.61 4.38
C LEU A 62 -1.44 -4.86 4.16
N LEU A 63 -0.83 -5.99 3.81
CA LEU A 63 -1.55 -7.26 3.63
C LEU A 63 -2.22 -7.70 4.93
N ARG A 64 -1.53 -7.62 6.06
CA ARG A 64 -2.09 -7.95 7.39
C ARG A 64 -3.26 -7.05 7.78
N LYS A 65 -3.27 -5.79 7.31
CA LYS A 65 -4.37 -4.85 7.55
C LYS A 65 -5.56 -5.10 6.61
N GLY A 66 -5.43 -5.99 5.63
CA GLY A 66 -6.50 -6.32 4.67
C GLY A 66 -6.49 -5.43 3.41
N ALA A 67 -5.36 -4.83 3.06
CA ALA A 67 -5.24 -4.13 1.78
C ALA A 67 -5.49 -5.09 0.60
N SER A 68 -6.19 -4.61 -0.43
CA SER A 68 -6.58 -5.44 -1.57
C SER A 68 -5.36 -5.80 -2.42
N SER A 69 -5.08 -7.09 -2.51
CA SER A 69 -4.04 -7.67 -3.37
C SER A 69 -4.46 -7.77 -4.85
N THR A 70 -5.73 -7.50 -5.15
CA THR A 70 -6.30 -7.60 -6.50
C THR A 70 -6.77 -6.25 -7.06
N ALA A 71 -6.48 -5.15 -6.37
CA ALA A 71 -6.74 -3.81 -6.88
C ALA A 71 -5.97 -3.60 -8.20
N LEU A 72 -6.59 -2.94 -9.17
CA LEU A 72 -5.96 -2.64 -10.46
C LEU A 72 -5.60 -1.16 -10.51
N ASN A 73 -4.37 -0.86 -10.87
CA ASN A 73 -3.95 0.50 -11.20
C ASN A 73 -4.42 0.92 -12.62
N ASP A 74 -4.05 2.12 -13.07
CA ASP A 74 -4.47 2.65 -14.37
C ASP A 74 -3.92 1.82 -15.56
N ASP A 75 -2.79 1.13 -15.37
CA ASP A 75 -2.19 0.20 -16.33
C ASP A 75 -2.81 -1.23 -16.27
N ARG A 76 -3.87 -1.41 -15.49
CA ARG A 76 -4.55 -2.69 -15.23
C ARG A 76 -3.63 -3.75 -14.60
N GLN A 77 -2.66 -3.33 -13.81
CA GLN A 77 -1.75 -4.19 -13.07
C GLN A 77 -2.17 -4.28 -11.61
N THR A 78 -1.97 -5.45 -11.02
CA THR A 78 -2.13 -5.72 -9.58
C THR A 78 -0.84 -5.42 -8.82
N PRO A 79 -0.89 -5.25 -7.48
CA PRO A 79 0.31 -5.02 -6.68
C PRO A 79 1.36 -6.11 -6.84
N VAL A 80 0.94 -7.38 -6.92
CA VAL A 80 1.84 -8.53 -7.06
C VAL A 80 2.54 -8.57 -8.42
N GLU A 81 1.89 -8.09 -9.48
CA GLU A 81 2.50 -7.96 -10.81
C GLU A 81 3.62 -6.91 -10.82
N LEU A 82 3.47 -5.86 -10.01
CA LEU A 82 4.51 -4.85 -9.79
C LEU A 82 5.60 -5.28 -8.80
N ALA A 83 5.51 -6.45 -8.17
CA ALA A 83 6.47 -6.87 -7.16
C ALA A 83 7.91 -6.91 -7.69
N LYS A 84 8.79 -6.13 -7.05
CA LYS A 84 10.20 -5.98 -7.40
C LYS A 84 11.01 -7.28 -7.29
N THR A 85 10.64 -8.14 -6.34
CA THR A 85 11.39 -9.38 -6.06
C THR A 85 10.47 -10.59 -5.86
N PRO A 86 10.97 -11.82 -6.07
CA PRO A 86 10.22 -13.05 -5.81
C PRO A 86 9.76 -13.19 -4.37
N GLU A 87 10.52 -12.66 -3.41
CA GLU A 87 10.20 -12.72 -1.98
C GLU A 87 8.93 -11.91 -1.68
N ILE A 88 8.78 -10.73 -2.29
CA ILE A 88 7.52 -9.96 -2.18
C ILE A 88 6.36 -10.76 -2.75
N ARG A 89 6.51 -11.39 -3.91
CA ARG A 89 5.46 -12.24 -4.50
C ARG A 89 5.08 -13.40 -3.58
N ALA A 90 6.06 -13.96 -2.86
CA ALA A 90 5.83 -15.06 -1.92
C ALA A 90 4.96 -14.64 -0.72
N LEU A 91 4.98 -13.36 -0.32
CA LEU A 91 4.14 -12.85 0.79
C LEU A 91 2.64 -12.98 0.49
N PHE A 92 2.24 -12.88 -0.77
CA PHE A 92 0.84 -13.01 -1.18
C PHE A 92 0.30 -14.44 -1.06
N LYS A 93 1.19 -15.45 -1.05
CA LYS A 93 0.82 -16.86 -0.89
C LYS A 93 0.54 -17.24 0.58
N GLN A 94 1.00 -16.42 1.52
CA GLN A 94 0.90 -16.67 2.96
C GLN A 94 -0.28 -15.91 3.61
N ALA A 95 -0.96 -15.05 2.85
CA ALA A 95 -2.05 -14.20 3.33
C ALA A 95 -3.44 -14.69 2.90
N ALA A 96 -3.58 -15.99 2.57
CA ALA A 96 -4.83 -16.65 2.18
C ALA A 96 -5.37 -17.54 3.31
#